data_AF-E6NAQ7-F1
#
_entry.id   AF-E6NAQ7-F1
#
_cell.length_a   1.000
_cell.length_b   1.000
_cell.length_c   1.000
_cell.angle_alpha   90.00
_cell.angle_beta   90.00
_cell.angle_gamma   90.00
#
_symmetry.space_group_name_H-M   'P 1'
#
loop_
_entity.id
_entity.type
_entity.pdbx_description
1 polymer ?
#
loop_
_entity_poly.entity_id
_entity_poly.type
_entity_poly.pdbx_seq_one_letter_code
_entity_poly.pdbx_strand_id
1 'polypeptide(L)'
;MEMPARSVLMKWIESHFAARGCRVVEKSVADGFLRFLCGESESIVRVVDELASRDEMLATIIQAAMESGGGKLAYVCLPMAFVSRVGDYAFRVNKIGVLVYDERDVVEIVEAGLVGKTSDEEKSTISEKPSIDVGRVERLENMLAEVLRRVEDLERRVEEMARQPIQPTQSIPQPTAPEARAESRAKKAEEAG
;
A
#
# COMPACT_ATOMS: atom_id res chain seq x y z
N MET A 1 3.43 11.74 10.78
CA MET A 1 2.43 11.52 9.73
C MET A 1 1.11 11.30 10.45
N GLU A 2 0.03 11.93 10.03
CA GLU A 2 -1.22 12.04 10.79
C GLU A 2 -2.29 11.12 10.19
N MET A 3 -2.88 10.26 11.00
CA MET A 3 -3.96 9.36 10.58
C MET A 3 -5.27 10.13 10.32
N PRO A 4 -6.16 9.61 9.46
CA PRO A 4 -7.41 10.29 9.16
C PRO A 4 -8.29 10.34 10.40
N ALA A 5 -9.01 11.46 10.57
CA ALA A 5 -10.08 11.51 11.57
C ALA A 5 -11.10 10.39 11.29
N ARG A 6 -11.64 9.78 12.35
CA ARG A 6 -12.59 8.66 12.24
C ARG A 6 -13.78 8.97 11.32
N SER A 7 -14.25 10.23 11.28
CA SER A 7 -15.32 10.67 10.39
C SER A 7 -14.96 10.57 8.90
N VAL A 8 -13.69 10.78 8.54
CA VAL A 8 -13.16 10.62 7.18
C VAL A 8 -13.04 9.13 6.86
N LEU A 9 -12.44 8.35 7.76
CA LEU A 9 -12.34 6.90 7.62
C LEU A 9 -13.70 6.23 7.38
N MET A 10 -14.71 6.64 8.14
CA MET A 10 -16.07 6.14 7.94
C MET A 10 -16.63 6.45 6.55
N LYS A 11 -16.34 7.62 5.96
CA LYS A 11 -16.76 7.93 4.59
C LYS A 11 -16.06 7.05 3.57
N TRP A 12 -14.80 6.67 3.81
CA TRP A 12 -14.09 5.73 2.94
C TRP A 12 -14.73 4.34 3.00
N ILE A 13 -15.05 3.86 4.20
CA ILE A 13 -15.78 2.59 4.39
C ILE A 13 -17.15 2.66 3.70
N GLU A 14 -17.90 3.74 3.88
CA GLU A 14 -19.18 3.92 3.19
C GLU A 14 -19.04 3.86 1.68
N SER A 15 -18.01 4.51 1.12
CA SER A 15 -17.74 4.50 -0.32
C SER A 15 -17.37 3.10 -0.82
N HIS A 16 -16.57 2.35 -0.06
CA HIS A 16 -16.20 0.96 -0.34
C HIS A 16 -17.43 0.04 -0.44
N PHE A 17 -18.34 0.14 0.53
CA PHE A 17 -19.57 -0.67 0.54
C PHE A 17 -20.62 -0.16 -0.45
N ALA A 18 -20.72 1.15 -0.69
CA ALA A 18 -21.61 1.72 -1.69
C ALA A 18 -21.25 1.25 -3.11
N ALA A 19 -19.96 1.11 -3.43
CA ALA A 19 -19.50 0.55 -4.70
C ALA A 19 -19.95 -0.90 -4.91
N ARG A 20 -20.27 -1.63 -3.84
CA ARG A 20 -20.82 -2.99 -3.86
C ARG A 20 -22.36 -3.03 -3.84
N GLY A 21 -23.01 -1.87 -3.98
CA GLY A 21 -24.48 -1.76 -3.93
C GLY A 21 -25.07 -1.86 -2.53
N CYS A 22 -24.25 -1.73 -1.48
CA CYS A 22 -24.73 -1.71 -0.11
C CYS A 22 -25.21 -0.32 0.30
N ARG A 23 -26.21 -0.26 1.17
CA ARG A 23 -26.70 0.99 1.77
C ARG A 23 -26.46 1.04 3.27
N VAL A 24 -26.07 2.20 3.78
CA VAL A 24 -25.96 2.44 5.23
C VAL A 24 -27.36 2.42 5.85
N VAL A 25 -27.53 1.66 6.92
CA VAL A 25 -28.78 1.60 7.71
C VAL A 25 -28.58 2.21 9.09
N GLU A 26 -27.39 2.08 9.65
CA GLU A 26 -27.05 2.62 10.96
C GLU A 26 -25.55 3.01 10.99
N LYS A 27 -25.24 4.08 11.71
CA LYS A 27 -23.86 4.58 11.86
C LYS A 27 -23.70 5.28 13.21
N SER A 28 -22.63 4.96 13.92
CA SER A 28 -22.17 5.69 15.10
C SER A 28 -20.69 6.02 14.97
N VAL A 29 -20.37 7.30 14.77
CA VAL A 29 -18.97 7.76 14.70
C VAL A 29 -18.30 7.60 16.06
N ALA A 30 -19.01 7.84 17.16
CA ALA A 30 -18.47 7.71 18.51
C ALA A 30 -18.08 6.26 18.86
N ASP A 31 -18.85 5.28 18.35
CA ASP A 31 -18.61 3.86 18.63
C ASP A 31 -17.80 3.16 17.54
N GLY A 32 -17.42 3.87 16.46
CA GLY A 32 -16.69 3.27 15.35
C GLY A 32 -17.52 2.21 14.63
N PHE A 33 -18.83 2.38 14.52
CA PHE A 33 -19.75 1.35 14.04
C PHE A 33 -20.50 1.77 12.78
N LEU A 34 -20.57 0.88 11.80
CA LEU A 34 -21.44 1.01 10.64
C LEU A 34 -22.21 -0.29 10.39
N ARG A 35 -23.48 -0.16 10.04
CA ARG A 35 -24.33 -1.26 9.58
C ARG A 35 -24.81 -0.98 8.17
N PHE A 36 -24.62 -1.94 7.30
CA PHE A 36 -25.03 -1.90 5.91
C PHE A 36 -26.04 -3.01 5.61
N LEU A 37 -26.92 -2.73 4.64
CA LEU A 37 -27.71 -3.76 3.97
C LEU A 37 -27.15 -3.95 2.56
N CYS A 38 -26.64 -5.15 2.28
CA CYS A 38 -26.08 -5.57 0.99
C CYS A 38 -27.00 -6.66 0.42
N GLY A 39 -27.96 -6.29 -0.42
CA GLY A 39 -29.04 -7.19 -0.83
C GLY A 39 -29.89 -7.62 0.38
N GLU A 40 -29.91 -8.93 0.67
CA GLU A 40 -30.61 -9.49 1.83
C GLU A 40 -29.71 -9.67 3.06
N SER A 41 -28.40 -9.43 2.93
CA SER A 41 -27.43 -9.65 4.00
C SER A 41 -27.10 -8.36 4.74
N GLU A 42 -27.03 -8.47 6.06
CA GLU A 42 -26.55 -7.39 6.93
C GLU A 42 -25.03 -7.47 7.04
N SER A 43 -24.33 -6.39 6.71
CA SER A 43 -22.89 -6.26 6.97
C SER A 43 -22.66 -5.29 8.12
N ILE A 44 -21.80 -5.68 9.05
CA ILE A 44 -21.40 -4.83 10.18
C ILE A 44 -19.92 -4.54 10.06
N VAL A 45 -19.54 -3.27 10.21
CA VAL A 45 -18.14 -2.85 10.25
C VAL A 45 -17.87 -2.19 11.59
N ARG A 46 -16.85 -2.69 12.30
CA ARG A 46 -16.34 -2.08 13.53
C ARG A 46 -14.94 -1.53 13.30
N VAL A 47 -14.75 -0.28 13.67
CA VAL A 47 -13.52 0.49 13.42
C VAL A 47 -12.70 0.55 14.71
N VAL A 48 -11.44 0.14 14.60
CA VAL A 48 -10.45 0.31 15.66
C VAL A 48 -9.59 1.52 15.31
N ASP A 49 -9.49 2.47 16.23
CA ASP A 49 -8.62 3.64 16.05
C ASP A 49 -7.15 3.27 16.25
N GLU A 50 -6.25 4.09 15.70
CA GLU A 50 -4.80 3.95 15.91
C GLU A 50 -4.41 4.01 17.40
N LEU A 51 -5.09 4.87 18.17
CA LEU A 51 -4.85 5.04 19.60
C LEU A 51 -5.55 3.99 20.47
N ALA A 52 -6.30 3.06 19.86
CA ALA A 52 -6.99 2.02 20.60
C ALA A 52 -5.97 1.12 21.31
N SER A 53 -6.28 0.80 22.56
CA SER A 53 -5.53 -0.18 23.32
C SER A 53 -5.66 -1.57 22.71
N ARG A 54 -4.73 -2.46 23.06
CA ARG A 54 -4.79 -3.87 22.66
C ARG A 54 -6.10 -4.53 23.10
N ASP A 55 -6.60 -4.19 24.29
CA ASP A 55 -7.80 -4.80 24.84
C ASP A 55 -9.05 -4.34 24.09
N GLU A 56 -9.14 -3.06 23.72
CA GLU A 56 -10.21 -2.54 22.86
C GLU A 56 -10.21 -3.19 21.48
N MET A 57 -9.02 -3.37 20.89
CA MET A 57 -8.88 -4.08 19.63
C MET A 57 -9.37 -5.53 19.74
N LEU A 58 -8.93 -6.27 20.76
CA LEU A 58 -9.36 -7.66 20.98
C LEU A 58 -10.87 -7.75 21.25
N ALA A 59 -11.42 -6.85 22.05
CA ALA A 59 -12.86 -6.78 22.29
C ALA A 59 -13.63 -6.55 20.99
N THR A 60 -13.15 -5.67 20.13
CA THR A 60 -13.74 -5.39 18.81
C THR A 60 -13.73 -6.64 17.92
N ILE A 61 -12.61 -7.36 17.90
CA ILE A 61 -12.46 -8.61 17.12
C ILE A 61 -13.41 -9.70 17.65
N ILE A 62 -13.51 -9.86 18.96
CA ILE A 62 -14.44 -10.82 19.60
C ILE A 62 -15.88 -10.47 19.24
N GLN A 63 -16.24 -9.19 19.28
CA GLN A 63 -17.58 -8.74 18.93
C GLN A 63 -17.91 -9.02 17.46
N ALA A 64 -16.97 -8.77 16.55
CA ALA A 64 -17.11 -9.14 15.14
C ALA A 64 -17.25 -10.66 14.95
N ALA A 65 -16.52 -11.48 15.72
CA ALA A 65 -16.67 -12.93 15.70
C ALA A 65 -18.08 -13.37 16.14
N MET A 66 -18.63 -12.75 17.18
CA MET A 66 -20.00 -13.01 17.64
C MET A 66 -21.05 -12.60 16.60
N GLU A 67 -20.85 -11.47 15.92
CA GLU A 67 -21.72 -11.00 14.83
C GLU A 67 -21.68 -11.95 13.63
N SER A 68 -20.48 -12.41 13.25
CA SER A 68 -20.27 -13.42 12.21
C SER A 68 -21.01 -14.72 12.56
N GLY A 69 -20.83 -15.22 13.79
CA GLY A 69 -21.53 -16.39 14.30
C GLY A 69 -23.06 -16.23 14.38
N GLY A 70 -23.55 -14.97 14.44
CA GLY A 70 -24.97 -14.62 14.36
C GLY A 70 -25.53 -14.55 12.93
N GLY A 71 -24.75 -14.92 11.91
CA GLY A 71 -25.19 -14.94 10.51
C GLY A 71 -25.08 -13.59 9.80
N LYS A 72 -24.25 -12.68 10.29
CA LYS A 72 -23.97 -11.38 9.66
C LYS A 72 -22.62 -11.40 8.95
N LEU A 73 -22.44 -10.54 7.95
CA LEU A 73 -21.14 -10.28 7.35
C LEU A 73 -20.37 -9.30 8.24
N ALA A 74 -19.61 -9.81 9.19
CA ALA A 74 -18.89 -8.98 10.16
C ALA A 74 -17.50 -8.61 9.66
N TYR A 75 -17.14 -7.33 9.79
CA TYR A 75 -15.86 -6.77 9.42
C TYR A 75 -15.23 -6.02 10.58
N VAL A 76 -13.90 -6.09 10.67
CA VAL A 76 -13.09 -5.17 11.48
C VAL A 76 -12.26 -4.28 10.57
N CYS A 77 -12.21 -2.99 10.88
CA CYS A 77 -11.36 -2.02 10.21
C CYS A 77 -10.20 -1.64 11.14
N LEU A 78 -8.98 -1.97 10.73
CA LEU A 78 -7.77 -1.87 11.55
C LEU A 78 -6.73 -0.96 10.88
N PRO A 79 -5.94 -0.20 11.66
CA PRO A 79 -4.71 0.40 11.15
C PRO A 79 -3.80 -0.65 10.50
N MET A 80 -3.20 -0.30 9.36
CA MET A 80 -2.27 -1.19 8.64
C MET A 80 -1.14 -1.75 9.55
N ALA A 81 -0.70 -0.95 10.53
CA ALA A 81 0.33 -1.32 11.50
C ALA A 81 -0.03 -2.52 12.40
N PHE A 82 -1.31 -2.90 12.53
CA PHE A 82 -1.75 -4.01 13.39
C PHE A 82 -1.84 -5.35 12.66
N VAL A 83 -2.04 -5.35 11.34
CA VAL A 83 -2.24 -6.59 10.58
C VAL A 83 -1.00 -7.46 10.57
N SER A 84 0.19 -6.84 10.50
CA SER A 84 1.47 -7.55 10.59
C SER A 84 1.67 -8.29 11.92
N ARG A 85 0.95 -7.92 12.98
CA ARG A 85 1.09 -8.50 14.33
C ARG A 85 0.12 -9.65 14.60
N VAL A 86 -1.10 -9.58 14.04
CA VAL A 86 -2.17 -10.54 14.32
C VAL A 86 -2.22 -11.66 13.27
N GLY A 87 -1.79 -11.38 12.04
CA GLY A 87 -1.98 -12.27 10.91
C GLY A 87 -3.46 -12.34 10.48
N ASP A 88 -3.68 -12.74 9.24
CA ASP A 88 -5.01 -12.78 8.60
C ASP A 88 -5.72 -14.14 8.77
N TYR A 89 -5.01 -15.18 9.18
CA TYR A 89 -5.53 -16.55 9.34
C TYR A 89 -6.70 -16.64 10.34
N ALA A 90 -6.57 -16.01 11.50
CA ALA A 90 -7.61 -16.06 12.53
C ALA A 90 -8.93 -15.45 12.04
N PHE A 91 -8.86 -14.38 11.25
CA PHE A 91 -10.03 -13.73 10.66
C PHE A 91 -10.71 -14.63 9.63
N ARG A 92 -9.93 -15.25 8.74
CA ARG A 92 -10.44 -16.20 7.73
C ARG A 92 -11.17 -17.39 8.34
N VAL A 93 -10.60 -18.01 9.38
CA VAL A 93 -11.21 -19.16 10.07
C VAL A 93 -12.55 -18.79 10.68
N ASN A 94 -12.68 -17.57 11.23
CA ASN A 94 -13.91 -17.08 11.84
C ASN A 94 -14.84 -16.36 10.85
N LYS A 95 -14.53 -16.40 9.54
CA LYS A 95 -15.25 -15.71 8.47
C LYS A 95 -15.45 -14.21 8.72
N ILE A 96 -14.52 -13.59 9.45
CA ILE A 96 -14.51 -12.16 9.73
C ILE A 96 -13.76 -11.47 8.60
N GLY A 97 -14.38 -10.47 7.98
CA GLY A 97 -13.72 -9.62 7.00
C GLY A 97 -12.78 -8.61 7.66
N VAL A 98 -11.73 -8.22 6.96
CA VAL A 98 -10.74 -7.27 7.47
C VAL A 98 -10.52 -6.17 6.45
N LEU A 99 -10.80 -4.96 6.88
CA LEU A 99 -10.42 -3.73 6.23
C LEU A 99 -9.18 -3.18 6.92
N VAL A 100 -8.24 -2.69 6.15
CA VAL A 100 -7.08 -1.95 6.63
C VAL A 100 -7.15 -0.54 6.14
N TYR A 101 -6.65 0.39 6.94
CA TYR A 101 -6.52 1.78 6.53
C TYR A 101 -5.15 2.35 6.85
N ASP A 102 -4.78 3.33 6.04
CA ASP A 102 -3.65 4.22 6.22
C ASP A 102 -4.09 5.68 6.05
N GLU A 103 -3.15 6.59 5.78
CA GLU A 103 -3.48 8.01 5.56
C GLU A 103 -4.22 8.32 4.24
N ARG A 104 -4.39 7.36 3.35
CA ARG A 104 -4.89 7.57 1.98
C ARG A 104 -6.21 6.89 1.71
N ASP A 105 -6.35 5.63 2.13
CA ASP A 105 -7.51 4.83 1.78
C ASP A 105 -7.85 3.73 2.79
N VAL A 106 -8.89 2.97 2.42
CA VAL A 106 -9.29 1.71 3.06
C VAL A 106 -9.18 0.61 2.02
N VAL A 107 -8.53 -0.49 2.38
CA VAL A 107 -8.37 -1.68 1.54
C VAL A 107 -8.91 -2.90 2.27
N GLU A 108 -9.63 -3.75 1.54
CA GLU A 108 -10.06 -5.05 2.07
C GLU A 108 -8.99 -6.10 1.80
N ILE A 109 -8.53 -6.76 2.87
CA ILE A 109 -7.52 -7.83 2.80
C ILE A 109 -8.11 -9.20 3.11
N VAL A 110 -9.27 -9.25 3.76
CA VAL A 110 -10.04 -10.47 4.00
C VAL A 110 -11.52 -10.15 3.76
N GLU A 111 -12.17 -10.94 2.92
CA GLU A 111 -13.61 -10.85 2.69
C GLU A 111 -14.38 -11.56 3.81
N ALA A 112 -15.48 -10.97 4.29
CA ALA A 112 -16.33 -11.61 5.30
C ALA A 112 -17.17 -12.74 4.68
N GLY A 113 -17.46 -13.77 5.46
CA GLY A 113 -18.30 -14.89 5.03
C GLY A 113 -19.48 -15.13 5.96
N LEU A 114 -20.56 -15.71 5.43
CA LEU A 114 -21.70 -16.13 6.25
C LEU A 114 -21.41 -17.48 6.90
N VAL A 115 -21.55 -17.55 8.22
CA VAL A 115 -21.55 -18.81 8.96
C VAL A 115 -22.94 -19.46 8.80
N GLY A 116 -23.08 -20.45 7.91
CA GLY A 116 -24.30 -21.27 7.82
C GLY A 116 -25.12 -21.25 6.52
N LYS A 117 -24.54 -20.92 5.36
CA LYS A 117 -25.02 -21.46 4.07
C LYS A 117 -23.94 -22.38 3.50
N THR A 118 -24.00 -23.64 3.89
CA THR A 118 -23.28 -24.72 3.22
C THR A 118 -23.83 -24.82 1.79
N SER A 119 -23.22 -24.12 0.84
CA SER A 119 -22.97 -24.75 -0.44
C SER A 119 -21.91 -25.81 -0.17
N ASP A 120 -22.31 -27.07 -0.32
CA ASP A 120 -21.49 -28.29 -0.24
C ASP A 120 -20.33 -28.35 -1.26
N GLU A 121 -19.87 -27.21 -1.79
CA GLU A 121 -18.77 -27.10 -2.74
C GLU A 121 -17.41 -26.78 -2.09
N GLU A 122 -17.36 -26.43 -0.80
CA GLU A 122 -16.09 -26.41 -0.04
C GLU A 122 -15.90 -27.71 0.77
N LYS A 123 -16.23 -28.85 0.15
CA LYS A 123 -15.60 -30.13 0.51
C LYS A 123 -14.22 -30.21 -0.12
N SER A 124 -13.34 -29.29 0.24
CA SER A 124 -11.90 -29.44 -0.02
C SER A 124 -11.13 -28.76 1.10
N THR A 125 -10.34 -29.55 1.82
CA THR A 125 -9.34 -29.15 2.82
C THR A 125 -9.84 -28.75 4.23
N ILE A 126 -10.66 -29.59 4.87
CA ILE A 126 -10.52 -29.78 6.33
C ILE A 126 -9.90 -31.15 6.56
N SER A 127 -8.57 -31.21 6.52
CA SER A 127 -7.73 -32.09 7.35
C SER A 127 -6.30 -32.00 6.87
N GLU A 128 -5.61 -30.92 7.23
CA GLU A 128 -4.17 -30.97 7.45
C GLU A 128 -3.89 -29.96 8.56
N LYS A 129 -3.27 -30.42 9.66
CA LYS A 129 -2.49 -29.50 10.49
C LYS A 129 -1.62 -28.68 9.51
N PRO A 130 -1.42 -27.37 9.69
CA PRO A 130 -0.52 -26.64 8.82
C PRO A 130 0.88 -27.19 9.08
N SER A 131 1.31 -28.18 8.29
CA SER A 131 2.71 -28.44 8.09
C SER A 131 3.19 -27.21 7.34
N ILE A 132 3.88 -26.33 8.06
CA ILE A 132 4.71 -25.31 7.44
C ILE A 132 5.60 -26.06 6.45
N ASP A 133 5.32 -25.92 5.15
CA ASP A 133 6.22 -26.41 4.11
C ASP A 133 7.50 -25.60 4.26
N VAL A 134 8.47 -26.17 4.99
CA VAL A 134 9.76 -25.55 5.27
C VAL A 134 10.42 -25.10 3.97
N GLY A 135 10.23 -25.85 2.87
CA GLY A 135 10.75 -25.46 1.56
C GLY A 135 10.08 -24.21 0.99
N ARG A 136 8.80 -23.95 1.30
CA ARG A 136 8.13 -22.70 0.91
C ARG A 136 8.59 -21.52 1.75
N VAL A 137 8.86 -21.74 3.04
CA VAL A 137 9.42 -20.71 3.93
C VAL A 137 10.84 -20.35 3.51
N GLU A 138 11.70 -21.34 3.26
CA GLU A 138 13.06 -21.12 2.75
C GLU A 138 13.07 -20.37 1.40
N ARG A 139 12.13 -20.69 0.49
CA ARG A 139 11.97 -19.93 -0.76
C ARG A 139 11.59 -18.46 -0.51
N LEU A 140 10.68 -18.21 0.43
CA LEU A 140 10.27 -16.85 0.79
C LEU A 140 11.40 -16.09 1.51
N GLU A 141 12.15 -16.74 2.38
CA GLU A 141 13.33 -16.18 3.05
C GLU A 141 14.42 -15.81 2.03
N ASN A 142 14.67 -16.69 1.04
CA ASN A 142 15.62 -16.41 -0.03
C ASN A 142 15.15 -15.25 -0.93
N MET A 143 13.87 -15.19 -1.27
CA MET A 143 13.31 -14.06 -2.04
C MET A 143 13.40 -12.75 -1.24
N LEU A 144 13.12 -12.79 0.06
CA LEU A 144 13.22 -11.61 0.93
C LEU A 144 14.67 -11.13 1.04
N ALA A 145 15.62 -12.05 1.22
CA ALA A 145 17.05 -11.73 1.23
C ALA A 145 17.52 -11.11 -0.09
N GLU A 146 17.01 -11.60 -1.23
CA GLU A 146 17.31 -11.04 -2.54
C GLU A 146 16.75 -9.62 -2.71
N VAL A 147 15.52 -9.38 -2.25
CA VAL A 147 14.90 -8.05 -2.27
C VAL A 147 15.66 -7.07 -1.39
N LEU A 148 16.01 -7.46 -0.16
CA LEU A 148 16.79 -6.61 0.75
C LEU A 148 18.16 -6.26 0.17
N ARG A 149 18.85 -7.22 -0.45
CA ARG A 149 20.13 -6.97 -1.13
C ARG A 149 20.00 -5.99 -2.30
N ARG A 150 18.90 -6.07 -3.07
CA ARG A 150 18.62 -5.11 -4.14
C ARG A 150 18.34 -3.71 -3.61
N VAL A 151 17.67 -3.60 -2.47
CA VAL A 151 17.42 -2.32 -1.80
C VAL A 151 18.73 -1.70 -1.33
N GLU A 152 19.61 -2.47 -0.68
CA GLU A 152 20.94 -1.98 -0.26
C GLU A 152 21.80 -1.51 -1.45
N ASP A 153 21.79 -2.25 -2.56
CA ASP A 153 22.49 -1.85 -3.79
C ASP A 153 21.90 -0.57 -4.41
N LEU A 154 20.58 -0.40 -4.34
CA LEU A 154 19.90 0.81 -4.81
C LEU A 154 20.23 2.01 -3.90
N GLU A 155 20.20 1.82 -2.58
CA GLU A 155 20.58 2.85 -1.61
C GLU A 155 22.03 3.30 -1.82
N ARG A 156 22.97 2.36 -2.00
CA ARG A 156 24.37 2.70 -2.31
C ARG A 156 24.50 3.50 -3.61
N ARG A 157 23.79 3.11 -4.67
CA ARG A 157 23.83 3.83 -5.96
C ARG A 157 23.23 5.22 -5.86
N VAL A 158 22.16 5.39 -5.09
CA VAL A 158 21.55 6.70 -4.81
C VAL A 158 22.52 7.56 -4.01
N GLU A 159 23.20 7.00 -3.02
CA GLU A 159 24.19 7.72 -2.21
C GLU A 159 25.43 8.11 -3.04
N GLU A 160 25.91 7.23 -3.92
CA GLU A 160 26.98 7.53 -4.88
C GLU A 160 26.59 8.65 -5.86
N MET A 161 25.36 8.63 -6.36
CA MET A 161 24.82 9.71 -7.21
C MET A 161 24.68 11.03 -6.45
N ALA A 162 24.28 10.99 -5.17
CA ALA A 162 24.21 12.17 -4.32
C ALA A 162 25.59 12.74 -3.94
N ARG A 163 26.64 11.89 -3.96
CA ARG A 163 28.03 12.28 -3.69
C ARG A 163 28.81 12.72 -4.93
N GLN A 164 28.27 12.59 -6.14
CA GLN A 164 28.90 13.16 -7.33
C GLN A 164 28.69 14.68 -7.35
N PRO A 165 29.73 15.51 -7.17
CA PRO A 165 29.61 16.94 -7.44
C PRO A 165 29.31 17.12 -8.92
N ILE A 166 28.29 17.92 -9.23
CA ILE A 166 28.03 18.44 -10.58
C ILE A 166 29.33 19.10 -11.04
N GLN A 167 30.10 18.43 -11.91
CA GLN A 167 31.27 19.06 -12.49
C GLN A 167 30.79 20.25 -13.32
N PRO A 168 31.35 21.46 -13.15
CA PRO A 168 31.07 22.55 -14.07
C PRO A 168 31.51 22.12 -15.46
N THR A 169 30.58 22.20 -16.40
CA THR A 169 30.76 21.96 -17.83
C THR A 169 32.11 22.52 -18.28
N GLN A 170 32.99 21.64 -18.77
CA GLN A 170 34.31 22.02 -19.24
C GLN A 170 34.22 23.09 -20.33
N SER A 171 35.07 24.09 -20.17
CA SER A 171 35.28 25.25 -21.02
C SER A 171 35.38 24.89 -22.50
N ILE A 172 34.59 25.58 -23.31
CA ILE A 172 34.72 25.61 -24.79
C ILE A 172 36.16 26.06 -25.13
N PRO A 173 36.89 25.36 -26.01
CA PRO A 173 38.22 25.79 -26.41
C PRO A 173 38.14 27.10 -27.22
N GLN A 174 38.93 28.10 -26.81
CA GLN A 174 39.16 29.33 -27.57
C GLN A 174 39.76 28.98 -28.95
N PRO A 175 39.22 29.50 -30.06
CA PRO A 175 39.86 29.31 -31.36
C PRO A 175 41.14 30.12 -31.42
N THR A 176 42.25 29.43 -31.68
CA THR A 176 43.54 30.02 -32.03
C THR A 176 43.42 30.79 -33.34
N ALA A 177 43.85 32.05 -33.32
CA ALA A 177 43.92 32.89 -34.51
C ALA A 177 44.90 32.29 -35.55
N PRO A 178 44.57 32.29 -36.85
CA PRO A 178 45.57 32.06 -37.87
C PRO A 178 46.17 33.40 -38.32
N GLU A 179 47.48 33.55 -38.11
CA GLU A 179 48.31 34.48 -38.86
C GLU A 179 48.26 34.12 -40.35
N ALA A 180 47.83 35.06 -41.19
CA ALA A 180 47.99 34.97 -42.63
C ALA A 180 48.51 36.29 -43.21
N ARG A 181 49.83 36.32 -43.35
CA ARG A 181 50.59 36.79 -44.53
C ARG A 181 50.33 38.20 -45.08
N ALA A 182 51.26 39.08 -44.71
CA ALA A 182 51.96 40.06 -45.54
C ALA A 182 51.54 40.17 -47.02
N GLU A 183 50.83 41.25 -47.34
CA GLU A 183 50.82 41.82 -48.69
C GLU A 183 51.79 43.01 -48.72
N SER A 184 52.87 42.86 -49.50
CA SER A 184 53.75 43.97 -49.88
C SER A 184 54.59 43.63 -51.10
N ARG A 185 54.32 44.38 -52.19
CA ARG A 185 55.18 44.74 -53.36
C ARG A 185 54.96 44.00 -54.69
N ALA A 186 54.37 44.75 -55.63
CA ALA A 186 55.06 45.29 -56.82
C ALA A 186 54.19 46.44 -57.42
N LYS A 187 54.48 47.72 -57.16
CA LYS A 187 55.26 48.70 -57.96
C LYS A 187 54.83 48.91 -59.44
N LYS A 188 54.33 50.14 -59.69
CA LYS A 188 54.61 51.09 -60.79
C LYS A 188 54.13 50.81 -62.23
N ALA A 189 53.10 51.56 -62.64
CA ALA A 189 52.95 52.43 -63.82
C ALA A 189 51.46 52.84 -63.82
N GLU A 190 51.04 54.09 -63.87
CA GLU A 190 51.13 54.98 -65.02
C GLU A 190 50.75 56.41 -64.56
N GLU A 191 51.61 57.39 -64.82
CA GLU A 191 51.24 58.80 -64.87
C GLU A 191 50.76 59.13 -66.29
N ALA A 192 49.93 60.17 -66.39
CA ALA A 192 49.59 60.98 -67.57
C ALA A 192 48.20 60.75 -68.19
N GLY A 193 47.35 61.78 -68.08
CA GLY A 193 46.07 61.92 -68.79
C GLY A 193 45.13 62.88 -68.07
#